data_AF-A0A7W7QG56-F1
#
_entry.id   AF-A0A7W7QG56-F1
#
_cell.length_a   1.000
_cell.length_b   1.000
_cell.length_c   1.000
_cell.angle_alpha   90.00
_cell.angle_beta   90.00
_cell.angle_gamma   90.00
#
_symmetry.space_group_name_H-M   'P 1'
#
loop_
_entity.id
_entity.type
_entity.pdbx_description
1 polymer ?
#
loop_
_entity_poly.entity_id
_entity_poly.type
_entity_poly.pdbx_seq_one_letter_code
_entity_poly.pdbx_strand_id
1 'polypeptide(L)'
;MLFARQGYRVLLLEKVCFPQDTLSSHYIHQPGVALLDGWGLLDRLRDAGCRPIDHQSYEALGVRLDGFSLPADGHRTTYAPRRFVLDPVLADGAVASGVDFQESCTVNDLVHEDDRVVGVRYTTPRGAEATERARLVVGADGMRSLVARKAGAEKVVERCSQRVAGGRQADGRGFGDLALRGCSAWPAVPDGVGRQAGQQVFGVVELGWPAAGLDVSGSIARAEEVLDPCRHCRWWGSTSCSR
;
A
#
# COMPACT_ATOMS: atom_id res chain seq x y z
N MET A 1 10.14 7.88 -0.21
CA MET A 1 10.90 7.07 0.76
C MET A 1 11.42 5.78 0.17
N LEU A 2 10.55 4.83 -0.21
CA LEU A 2 10.98 3.48 -0.66
C LEU A 2 11.89 3.51 -1.89
N PHE A 3 11.57 4.32 -2.90
CA PHE A 3 12.48 4.53 -4.05
C PHE A 3 13.86 5.06 -3.63
N ALA A 4 13.91 6.02 -2.71
CA ALA A 4 15.18 6.59 -2.27
C ALA A 4 16.04 5.55 -1.54
N ARG A 5 15.42 4.66 -0.74
CA ARG A 5 16.12 3.53 -0.09
C ARG A 5 16.72 2.54 -1.10
N GLN A 6 16.14 2.44 -2.30
CA GLN A 6 16.68 1.64 -3.39
C GLN A 6 17.72 2.38 -4.26
N GLY A 7 18.13 3.60 -3.87
CA GLY A 7 19.18 4.37 -4.54
C GLY A 7 18.70 5.29 -5.67
N TYR A 8 17.39 5.47 -5.85
CA TYR A 8 16.87 6.42 -6.83
C TYR A 8 16.92 7.87 -6.30
N ARG A 9 17.21 8.81 -7.19
CA ARG A 9 17.01 10.25 -6.92
C ARG A 9 15.53 10.57 -7.06
N VAL A 10 14.92 11.08 -5.99
CA VAL A 10 13.47 11.30 -5.91
C VAL A 10 13.20 12.75 -5.54
N LEU A 11 12.39 13.42 -6.36
CA LEU A 11 11.77 14.69 -6.05
C LEU A 11 10.30 14.44 -5.68
N LEU A 12 9.87 14.97 -4.54
CA LEU A 12 8.49 14.92 -4.07
C LEU A 12 7.94 16.35 -4.01
N LEU A 13 6.92 16.63 -4.82
CA LEU A 13 6.24 17.92 -4.87
C LEU A 13 4.89 17.80 -4.15
N GLU A 14 4.70 18.60 -3.09
CA GLU A 14 3.44 18.67 -2.35
C GLU A 14 2.86 20.09 -2.45
N LYS A 15 1.56 20.19 -2.74
CA LYS A 15 0.87 21.48 -2.89
C LYS A 15 0.65 22.18 -1.54
N VAL A 16 0.58 21.39 -0.48
CA VAL A 16 0.36 21.82 0.90
C VAL A 16 1.69 22.14 1.57
N CYS A 17 1.64 22.98 2.61
CA CYS A 17 2.71 23.12 3.60
C CYS A 17 2.29 22.40 4.88
N PHE A 18 3.13 21.50 5.38
CA PHE A 18 2.87 20.75 6.59
C PHE A 18 3.34 21.49 7.85
N PRO A 19 2.67 21.27 8.99
CA PRO A 19 1.48 20.44 9.15
C PRO A 19 0.21 21.17 8.67
N GLN A 20 -0.70 20.45 8.01
CA GLN A 20 -2.01 20.99 7.61
C GLN A 20 -3.12 20.19 8.28
N ASP A 21 -4.10 20.90 8.82
CA ASP A 21 -5.29 20.26 9.38
C ASP A 21 -6.24 19.80 8.26
N THR A 22 -6.09 18.54 7.87
CA THR A 22 -7.04 17.87 6.98
C THR A 22 -8.04 17.08 7.82
N LEU A 23 -9.32 17.46 7.76
CA LEU A 23 -10.39 16.64 8.33
C LEU A 23 -10.39 15.26 7.66
N SER A 24 -10.12 14.23 8.45
CA SER A 24 -10.02 12.86 7.98
C SER A 24 -10.51 11.91 9.06
N SER A 25 -11.34 10.94 8.65
CA SER A 25 -11.74 9.79 9.47
C SER A 25 -10.67 8.69 9.39
N HIS A 26 -9.40 9.05 9.42
CA HIS A 26 -8.32 8.13 9.10
C HIS A 26 -8.19 7.03 10.15
N TYR A 27 -8.08 5.80 9.67
CA TYR A 27 -7.93 4.60 10.49
C TYR A 27 -6.95 3.66 9.79
N ILE A 28 -5.93 3.23 10.52
CA ILE A 28 -4.85 2.39 10.04
C ILE A 28 -5.04 0.99 10.60
N HIS A 29 -5.48 0.07 9.75
CA HIS A 29 -5.58 -1.35 10.09
C HIS A 29 -4.21 -1.98 10.31
N GLN A 30 -4.19 -3.15 10.95
CA GLN A 30 -3.00 -3.91 11.33
C GLN A 30 -1.97 -4.05 10.18
N PRO A 31 -2.34 -4.34 8.92
CA PRO A 31 -1.37 -4.39 7.83
C PRO A 31 -0.68 -3.04 7.56
N GLY A 32 -1.42 -1.93 7.67
CA GLY A 32 -0.84 -0.59 7.57
C GLY A 32 0.09 -0.26 8.74
N VAL A 33 -0.23 -0.77 9.94
CA VAL A 33 0.66 -0.66 11.11
C VAL A 33 1.96 -1.44 10.89
N ALA A 34 1.87 -2.66 10.35
CA ALA A 34 3.04 -3.46 10.00
C ALA A 34 3.94 -2.76 8.96
N LEU A 35 3.35 -2.10 7.96
CA LEU A 35 4.11 -1.30 7.00
C LEU A 35 4.82 -0.12 7.67
N LEU A 36 4.14 0.62 8.54
CA LEU A 36 4.75 1.73 9.29
C LEU A 36 5.90 1.26 10.19
N ASP A 37 5.76 0.09 10.79
CA ASP A 37 6.81 -0.56 11.59
C ASP A 37 8.01 -0.94 10.74
N GLY A 38 7.78 -1.65 9.62
CA GLY A 38 8.83 -2.00 8.65
C GLY A 38 9.51 -0.78 8.02
N TRP A 39 8.84 0.37 7.99
CA TRP A 39 9.43 1.63 7.56
C TRP A 39 10.20 2.36 8.66
N GLY A 40 10.11 1.93 9.91
CA GLY A 40 10.73 2.56 11.08
C GLY A 40 10.02 3.84 11.52
N LEU A 41 8.72 3.97 11.24
CA LEU A 41 7.93 5.18 11.51
C LEU A 41 6.88 4.97 12.62
N LEU A 42 6.59 3.73 13.01
CA LEU A 42 5.57 3.43 14.00
C LEU A 42 5.84 4.06 15.37
N ASP A 43 7.10 4.02 15.84
CA ASP A 43 7.46 4.60 17.14
C ASP A 43 7.28 6.11 17.18
N ARG A 44 7.55 6.81 16.05
CA ARG A 44 7.28 8.25 15.96
C ARG A 44 5.80 8.59 16.14
N LEU A 45 4.89 7.74 15.66
CA LEU A 45 3.45 7.92 15.89
C LEU A 45 3.08 7.70 17.36
N ARG A 46 3.69 6.70 18.01
CA ARG A 46 3.48 6.41 19.44
C ARG A 46 3.97 7.58 20.30
N ASP A 47 5.16 8.09 20.00
CA ASP A 47 5.79 9.22 20.71
C ASP A 47 4.99 10.52 20.53
N ALA A 48 4.33 10.69 19.38
CA ALA A 48 3.40 11.79 19.13
C ALA A 48 2.07 11.67 19.90
N GLY A 49 1.94 10.66 20.77
CA GLY A 49 0.76 10.46 21.62
C GLY A 49 -0.37 9.69 20.94
N CYS A 50 -0.14 9.09 19.77
CA CYS A 50 -1.15 8.24 19.13
C CYS A 50 -1.29 6.94 19.91
N ARG A 51 -2.42 6.77 20.59
CA ARG A 51 -2.70 5.57 21.38
C ARG A 51 -3.12 4.41 20.48
N PRO A 52 -2.64 3.18 20.74
CA PRO A 52 -3.13 2.01 20.05
C PRO A 52 -4.61 1.78 20.37
N ILE A 53 -5.32 1.26 19.39
CA ILE A 53 -6.67 0.74 19.51
C ILE A 53 -6.56 -0.78 19.46
N ASP A 54 -7.03 -1.46 20.50
CA ASP A 54 -6.97 -2.91 20.69
C ASP A 54 -8.36 -3.57 20.75
N HIS A 55 -9.42 -2.76 20.71
CA HIS A 55 -10.80 -3.20 20.73
C HIS A 55 -11.66 -2.37 19.77
N GLN A 56 -12.61 -3.02 19.10
CA GLN A 56 -13.55 -2.38 18.20
C GLN A 56 -14.94 -2.95 18.42
N SER A 57 -15.94 -2.07 18.42
CA SER A 57 -17.33 -2.47 18.50
C SER A 57 -18.11 -1.84 17.37
N TYR A 58 -18.89 -2.66 16.65
CA TYR A 58 -19.82 -2.20 15.64
C TYR A 58 -21.24 -2.42 16.15
N GLU A 59 -22.05 -1.38 16.14
CA GLU A 59 -23.46 -1.47 16.53
C GLU A 59 -24.33 -0.95 15.39
N ALA A 60 -25.23 -1.81 14.92
CA ALA A 60 -26.18 -1.46 13.88
C ALA A 60 -27.44 -2.31 14.05
N LEU A 61 -28.61 -1.69 13.89
CA LEU A 61 -29.91 -2.38 13.89
C LEU A 61 -30.16 -3.23 15.15
N GLY A 62 -29.69 -2.76 16.31
CA GLY A 62 -29.82 -3.48 17.59
C GLY A 62 -28.89 -4.69 17.74
N VAL A 63 -27.99 -4.92 16.80
CA VAL A 63 -26.93 -5.94 16.88
C VAL A 63 -25.62 -5.26 17.20
N ARG A 64 -24.95 -5.75 18.25
CA ARG A 64 -23.60 -5.34 18.62
C ARG A 64 -22.61 -6.46 18.32
N LEU A 65 -21.58 -6.12 17.57
CA LEU A 65 -20.44 -6.99 17.29
C LEU A 65 -19.23 -6.41 18.01
N ASP A 66 -18.77 -7.11 19.04
CA ASP A 66 -17.54 -6.80 19.76
C ASP A 66 -16.43 -7.75 19.32
N GLY A 67 -15.25 -7.21 19.06
CA GLY A 67 -14.10 -8.00 18.69
C GLY A 67 -13.02 -7.18 18.01
N PHE A 68 -11.97 -7.87 17.57
CA PHE A 68 -10.90 -7.23 16.83
C PHE A 68 -10.46 -8.10 15.67
N SER A 69 -9.91 -7.46 14.64
CA SER A 69 -9.36 -8.19 13.51
C SER A 69 -8.16 -9.02 13.94
N LEU A 70 -7.91 -10.12 13.21
CA LEU A 70 -6.73 -10.95 13.43
C LEU A 70 -5.45 -10.12 13.26
N PRO A 71 -4.38 -10.42 14.01
CA PRO A 71 -3.09 -9.78 13.78
C PRO A 71 -2.58 -9.95 12.35
N ALA A 72 -1.83 -8.95 11.89
CA ALA A 72 -1.05 -9.00 10.66
C ALA A 72 0.42 -8.73 10.99
N ASP A 73 1.31 -9.61 10.57
CA ASP A 73 2.77 -9.51 10.79
C ASP A 73 3.15 -9.16 12.24
N GLY A 74 2.51 -9.84 13.20
CA GLY A 74 2.75 -9.64 14.64
C GLY A 74 2.02 -8.43 15.25
N HIS A 75 1.43 -7.55 14.45
CA HIS A 75 0.69 -6.38 14.93
C HIS A 75 -0.78 -6.71 15.16
N ARG A 76 -1.23 -6.57 16.42
CA ARG A 76 -2.63 -6.79 16.82
C ARG A 76 -3.45 -5.51 16.83
N THR A 77 -2.83 -4.36 16.99
CA THR A 77 -3.49 -3.06 17.23
C THR A 77 -3.66 -2.26 15.95
N THR A 78 -4.59 -1.31 15.98
CA THR A 78 -4.77 -0.29 14.94
C THR A 78 -4.52 1.10 15.52
N TYR A 79 -4.44 2.11 14.65
CA TYR A 79 -4.24 3.50 15.07
C TYR A 79 -5.14 4.42 14.27
N ALA A 80 -5.57 5.53 14.88
CA ALA A 80 -6.34 6.59 14.23
C ALA A 80 -5.67 7.96 14.46
N PRO A 81 -4.42 8.17 13.97
CA PRO A 81 -3.76 9.45 14.13
C PRO A 81 -4.49 10.51 13.30
N ARG A 82 -4.48 11.75 13.80
CA ARG A 82 -4.85 12.90 12.96
C ARG A 82 -3.84 13.00 11.80
N ARG A 83 -4.32 13.37 10.61
CA ARG A 83 -3.44 13.63 9.47
C ARG A 83 -2.42 14.74 9.74
N PHE A 84 -2.79 15.70 10.58
CA PHE A 84 -1.88 16.71 11.13
C PHE A 84 -0.61 16.11 11.75
N VAL A 85 -0.70 14.91 12.33
CA VAL A 85 0.44 14.18 12.93
C VAL A 85 1.05 13.18 11.95
N LEU A 86 0.21 12.42 11.24
CA LEU A 86 0.67 11.35 10.34
C LEU A 86 1.44 11.89 9.13
N ASP A 87 0.95 12.94 8.48
CA ASP A 87 1.55 13.43 7.23
C ASP A 87 2.98 13.95 7.46
N PRO A 88 3.29 14.76 8.51
CA PRO A 88 4.67 15.12 8.82
C PRO A 88 5.56 13.91 9.10
N VAL A 89 5.08 12.90 9.85
CA VAL A 89 5.88 11.69 10.14
C VAL A 89 6.28 10.96 8.86
N LEU A 90 5.37 10.88 7.88
CA LEU A 90 5.64 10.27 6.57
C LEU A 90 6.60 11.13 5.73
N ALA A 91 6.40 12.46 5.73
CA ALA A 91 7.25 13.41 5.01
C ALA A 91 8.70 13.38 5.56
N ASP A 92 8.85 13.44 6.89
CA ASP A 92 10.14 13.34 7.57
C ASP A 92 10.82 12.00 7.29
N GLY A 93 10.06 10.91 7.24
CA GLY A 93 10.56 9.59 6.85
C GLY A 93 11.09 9.56 5.41
N ALA A 94 10.42 10.28 4.50
CA ALA A 94 10.87 10.43 3.12
C ALA A 94 12.16 11.25 3.03
N VAL A 95 12.22 12.42 3.69
CA VAL A 95 13.41 13.28 3.72
C VAL A 95 14.60 12.55 4.34
N ALA A 96 14.40 11.86 5.47
CA ALA A 96 15.44 11.07 6.14
C ALA A 96 15.99 9.93 5.25
N SER A 97 15.22 9.49 4.26
CA SER A 97 15.66 8.49 3.28
C SER A 97 16.32 9.09 2.03
N GLY A 98 16.50 10.42 1.95
CA GLY A 98 17.17 11.11 0.85
C GLY A 98 16.24 11.62 -0.26
N VAL A 99 14.94 11.76 -0.01
CA VAL A 99 14.02 12.42 -0.95
C VAL A 99 14.19 13.94 -0.88
N ASP A 100 14.33 14.59 -2.03
CA ASP A 100 14.19 16.04 -2.15
C ASP A 100 12.69 16.38 -2.05
N PHE A 101 12.29 16.97 -0.93
CA PHE A 101 10.90 17.29 -0.64
C PHE A 101 10.67 18.78 -0.75
N GLN A 102 9.73 19.18 -1.62
CA GLN A 102 9.36 20.56 -1.84
C GLN A 102 7.86 20.76 -1.60
N GLU A 103 7.57 21.58 -0.61
CA GLU A 103 6.22 21.97 -0.20
C GLU A 103 5.74 23.21 -0.94
N SER A 104 4.43 23.47 -0.87
CA SER A 104 3.79 24.59 -1.59
C SER A 104 4.05 24.58 -3.11
N CYS A 105 4.26 23.40 -3.68
CA CYS A 105 4.49 23.16 -5.10
C CYS A 105 3.26 22.49 -5.74
N THR A 106 2.57 23.19 -6.63
CA THR A 106 1.36 22.67 -7.27
C THR A 106 1.66 22.17 -8.68
N VAL A 107 1.55 20.85 -8.91
CA VAL A 107 1.68 20.27 -10.26
C VAL A 107 0.46 20.66 -11.11
N ASN A 108 0.73 21.32 -12.23
CA ASN A 108 -0.28 21.85 -13.15
C ASN A 108 -0.40 21.02 -14.42
N ASP A 109 0.70 20.38 -14.85
CA ASP A 109 0.75 19.64 -16.10
C ASP A 109 1.81 18.53 -16.13
N LEU A 110 1.67 17.65 -17.12
CA LEU A 110 2.67 16.67 -17.49
C LEU A 110 3.42 17.14 -18.73
N VAL A 111 4.72 16.89 -18.78
CA VAL A 111 5.54 17.09 -19.98
C VAL A 111 5.56 15.78 -20.76
N HIS A 112 5.22 15.85 -22.03
CA HIS A 112 5.22 14.69 -22.94
C HIS A 112 6.28 14.87 -24.01
N GLU A 113 6.94 13.76 -24.34
CA GLU A 113 7.69 13.57 -25.57
C GLU A 113 7.12 12.35 -26.26
N ASP A 114 6.59 12.56 -27.47
CA ASP A 114 5.78 11.58 -28.18
C ASP A 114 4.63 11.06 -27.29
N ASP A 115 4.55 9.74 -27.08
CA ASP A 115 3.54 9.07 -26.26
C ASP A 115 4.02 8.81 -24.83
N ARG A 116 5.09 9.48 -24.38
CA ARG A 116 5.71 9.24 -23.07
C ARG A 116 5.71 10.49 -22.20
N VAL A 117 5.28 10.33 -20.94
CA VAL A 117 5.50 11.34 -19.88
C VAL A 117 6.98 11.37 -19.50
N VAL A 118 7.59 12.55 -19.58
CA VAL A 118 9.02 12.78 -19.31
C VAL A 118 9.28 13.82 -18.22
N GLY A 119 8.22 14.32 -17.57
CA GLY A 119 8.33 15.32 -16.52
C GLY A 119 7.01 15.93 -16.11
N VAL A 120 7.11 16.96 -15.27
CA VAL A 120 5.97 17.72 -14.76
C VAL A 120 6.23 19.22 -14.89
N ARG A 121 5.16 19.98 -15.11
CA ARG A 121 5.13 21.44 -14.92
C ARG A 121 4.39 21.75 -13.63
N TYR A 122 4.96 22.62 -12.82
CA TYR A 122 4.39 22.96 -11.52
C TYR A 122 4.63 24.43 -11.17
N THR A 123 3.78 24.97 -10.31
CA THR A 123 3.97 26.29 -9.71
C THR A 123 4.77 26.16 -8.42
N THR A 124 5.87 26.91 -8.32
CA THR A 124 6.73 27.01 -7.14
C THR A 124 6.06 27.83 -6.03
N PRO A 125 6.59 27.83 -4.79
CA PRO A 125 6.01 28.61 -3.69
C PRO A 125 5.97 30.12 -3.95
N ARG A 126 6.82 30.62 -4.85
CA ARG A 126 6.86 32.04 -5.26
C ARG A 126 5.90 32.37 -6.42
N GLY A 127 5.10 31.40 -6.87
CA GLY A 127 4.14 31.58 -7.98
C GLY A 127 4.76 31.45 -9.37
N ALA A 128 6.08 31.22 -9.49
CA ALA A 128 6.72 30.99 -10.78
C ALA A 128 6.43 29.58 -11.30
N GLU A 129 6.23 29.43 -12.60
CA GLU A 129 6.18 28.11 -13.25
C GLU A 129 7.59 27.52 -13.37
N ALA A 130 7.72 26.25 -13.04
CA ALA A 130 8.92 25.46 -13.18
C ALA A 130 8.61 24.14 -13.90
N THR A 131 9.64 23.54 -14.49
CA THR A 131 9.55 22.24 -15.17
C THR A 131 10.64 21.35 -14.64
N GLU A 132 10.26 20.14 -14.23
CA GLU A 132 11.19 19.11 -13.79
C GLU A 132 11.03 17.86 -14.64
N ARG A 133 12.17 17.30 -15.07
CA ARG A 133 12.21 16.12 -15.93
C ARG A 133 12.51 14.88 -15.13
N ALA A 134 11.77 13.81 -15.39
CA ALA A 134 11.90 12.55 -14.70
C ALA A 134 11.70 11.37 -15.66
N ARG A 135 12.36 10.25 -15.37
CA ARG A 135 12.18 9.00 -16.13
C ARG A 135 10.86 8.29 -15.79
N LEU A 136 10.35 8.56 -14.59
CA LEU A 136 9.10 8.04 -14.04
C LEU A 136 8.40 9.19 -13.29
N VAL A 137 7.10 9.35 -13.53
CA VAL A 137 6.24 10.28 -12.82
C VAL A 137 5.15 9.47 -12.12
N VAL A 138 5.01 9.62 -10.80
CA VAL A 138 4.01 8.92 -9.99
C VAL A 138 2.93 9.90 -9.55
N GLY A 139 1.69 9.64 -9.93
CA GLY A 139 0.52 10.41 -9.49
C GLY A 139 0.06 9.98 -8.10
N ALA A 140 0.47 10.71 -7.06
CA ALA A 140 0.04 10.51 -5.67
C ALA A 140 -0.87 11.65 -5.16
N ASP A 141 -1.57 12.34 -6.06
CA ASP A 141 -2.34 13.57 -5.84
C ASP A 141 -3.82 13.34 -5.46
N GLY A 142 -4.15 12.10 -5.04
CA GLY A 142 -5.40 11.74 -4.39
C GLY A 142 -6.59 11.51 -5.33
N MET A 143 -7.81 11.52 -4.76
CA MET A 143 -9.04 11.08 -5.44
C MET A 143 -9.38 11.87 -6.72
N ARG A 144 -8.92 13.12 -6.82
CA ARG A 144 -9.15 14.00 -7.99
C ARG A 144 -7.87 14.18 -8.79
N SER A 145 -7.08 13.11 -8.92
CA SER A 145 -5.76 13.10 -9.54
C SER A 145 -5.75 13.79 -10.91
N LEU A 146 -4.97 14.87 -11.02
CA LEU A 146 -4.61 15.52 -12.26
C LEU A 146 -3.68 14.63 -13.08
N VAL A 147 -2.70 13.99 -12.42
CA VAL A 147 -1.74 13.11 -13.10
C VAL A 147 -2.47 11.95 -13.80
N ALA A 148 -3.38 11.26 -13.11
CA ALA A 148 -4.15 10.17 -13.70
C ALA A 148 -4.98 10.62 -14.92
N ARG A 149 -5.64 11.79 -14.83
CA ARG A 149 -6.41 12.34 -15.97
C ARG A 149 -5.50 12.67 -17.15
N LYS A 150 -4.36 13.32 -16.90
CA LYS A 150 -3.46 13.78 -17.97
C LYS A 150 -2.62 12.67 -18.58
N ALA A 151 -2.35 11.61 -17.85
CA ALA A 151 -1.69 10.41 -18.35
C ALA A 151 -2.68 9.44 -19.06
N GLY A 152 -3.98 9.79 -19.15
CA GLY A 152 -4.97 8.92 -19.77
C GLY A 152 -5.22 7.62 -19.01
N ALA A 153 -4.97 7.59 -17.69
CA ALA A 153 -5.10 6.38 -16.90
C ALA A 153 -6.56 5.90 -16.84
N GLU A 154 -6.79 4.64 -17.18
CA GLU A 154 -8.13 4.05 -17.16
C GLU A 154 -8.66 3.91 -15.72
N LYS A 155 -9.95 4.18 -15.56
CA LYS A 155 -10.64 3.91 -14.31
C LYS A 155 -11.08 2.44 -14.28
N VAL A 156 -10.28 1.61 -13.61
CA VAL A 156 -10.64 0.21 -13.36
C VAL A 156 -11.60 0.11 -12.16
N VAL A 157 -12.69 -0.62 -12.33
CA VAL A 157 -13.61 -0.97 -11.22
C VAL A 157 -13.34 -2.41 -10.81
N GLU A 158 -12.59 -2.59 -9.73
CA GLU A 158 -12.38 -3.90 -9.13
C GLU A 158 -13.59 -4.26 -8.26
N ARG A 159 -14.24 -5.37 -8.59
CA ARG A 159 -15.22 -6.01 -7.70
C ARG A 159 -14.47 -7.04 -6.87
N CYS A 160 -14.14 -6.69 -5.65
CA CYS A 160 -13.66 -7.68 -4.69
C CYS A 160 -14.81 -8.66 -4.41
N SER A 161 -14.71 -9.88 -4.91
CA SER A 161 -15.69 -10.92 -4.58
C SER A 161 -15.46 -11.35 -3.14
N GLN A 162 -16.12 -10.69 -2.20
CA GLN A 162 -16.26 -11.20 -0.84
C GLN A 162 -17.16 -12.44 -0.90
N ARG A 163 -16.58 -13.61 -1.19
CA ARG A 163 -17.24 -14.88 -0.85
C ARG A 163 -17.18 -15.02 0.66
N VAL A 164 -18.21 -14.54 1.33
CA VAL A 164 -18.56 -15.04 2.65
C VAL A 164 -18.93 -16.51 2.44
N ALA A 165 -18.14 -17.43 2.97
CA ALA A 165 -18.53 -18.83 3.03
C ALA A 165 -19.77 -18.93 3.93
N GLY A 166 -20.95 -18.93 3.33
CA GLY A 166 -22.21 -19.15 4.02
C GLY A 166 -22.20 -20.57 4.58
N GLY A 167 -22.08 -20.70 5.90
CA GLY A 167 -22.41 -21.93 6.61
C GLY A 167 -23.88 -22.24 6.39
N ARG A 168 -24.18 -23.47 5.96
CA ARG A 168 -25.54 -23.95 5.73
C ARG A 168 -26.28 -23.97 7.08
N GLN A 169 -27.39 -23.24 7.17
CA GLN A 169 -28.26 -23.19 8.35
C GLN A 169 -28.87 -24.59 8.57
N ALA A 170 -28.43 -25.27 9.62
CA ALA A 170 -29.17 -26.41 10.18
C ALA A 170 -30.29 -25.86 11.07
N ASP A 171 -31.45 -26.43 10.86
CA ASP A 171 -32.71 -26.20 11.52
C ASP A 171 -32.68 -26.44 13.04
N GLY A 172 -33.29 -25.51 13.78
CA GLY A 172 -34.03 -25.80 15.00
C GLY A 172 -33.25 -26.21 16.25
N ARG A 173 -33.15 -25.23 17.17
CA ARG A 173 -32.96 -25.31 18.64
C ARG A 173 -31.54 -25.06 19.16
N GLY A 174 -31.43 -23.97 19.94
CA GLY A 174 -30.33 -23.71 20.87
C GLY A 174 -29.41 -22.56 20.46
N PHE A 175 -29.59 -21.38 21.06
CA PHE A 175 -28.52 -20.40 21.17
C PHE A 175 -27.51 -20.95 22.18
N GLY A 176 -26.43 -21.53 21.69
CA GLY A 176 -25.25 -21.91 22.46
C GLY A 176 -24.02 -21.50 21.65
N ASP A 177 -23.12 -20.74 22.29
CA ASP A 177 -21.84 -20.23 21.82
C ASP A 177 -21.49 -20.53 20.35
N LEU A 178 -21.80 -19.57 19.49
CA LEU A 178 -21.25 -19.53 18.15
C LEU A 178 -19.77 -19.16 18.26
N ALA A 179 -18.93 -20.16 18.53
CA ALA A 179 -17.51 -20.05 18.24
C ALA A 179 -17.36 -19.87 16.73
N LEU A 180 -17.22 -18.62 16.29
CA LEU A 180 -16.73 -18.29 14.96
C LEU A 180 -15.31 -18.84 14.84
N ARG A 181 -15.18 -20.12 14.46
CA ARG A 181 -13.92 -20.66 13.98
C ARG A 181 -13.50 -19.79 12.80
N GLY A 182 -12.31 -19.19 12.94
CA GLY A 182 -11.80 -18.17 12.03
C GLY A 182 -12.01 -18.55 10.57
N CYS A 183 -12.85 -17.77 9.89
CA CYS A 183 -12.82 -17.70 8.44
C CYS A 183 -11.52 -17.01 8.05
N SER A 184 -10.47 -17.79 7.80
CA SER A 184 -9.33 -17.37 6.99
C SER A 184 -9.84 -17.23 5.55
N ALA A 185 -10.47 -16.09 5.25
CA ALA A 185 -10.82 -15.71 3.89
C ALA A 185 -9.61 -15.01 3.24
N TRP A 186 -8.57 -15.79 2.94
CA TRP A 186 -7.54 -15.39 1.99
C TRP A 186 -7.21 -16.61 1.13
N PRO A 187 -7.82 -16.78 -0.05
CA PRO A 187 -7.11 -17.48 -1.10
C PRO A 187 -5.94 -16.60 -1.55
N ALA A 188 -4.85 -17.28 -1.90
CA ALA A 188 -3.59 -16.73 -2.36
C ALA A 188 -3.72 -15.50 -3.28
N VAL A 189 -2.72 -14.63 -3.18
CA VAL A 189 -2.39 -13.63 -4.18
C VAL A 189 -2.04 -14.36 -5.49
N PRO A 190 -2.77 -14.11 -6.57
CA PRO A 190 -2.09 -13.84 -7.82
C PRO A 190 -2.49 -12.44 -8.28
N ASP A 191 -1.47 -11.61 -8.46
CA ASP A 191 -1.46 -10.34 -9.17
C ASP A 191 -2.48 -9.26 -8.71
N GLY A 192 -1.94 -8.20 -8.11
CA GLY A 192 -2.58 -6.88 -8.13
C GLY A 192 -3.40 -6.50 -6.89
N VAL A 193 -2.87 -5.51 -6.18
CA VAL A 193 -3.59 -4.38 -5.55
C VAL A 193 -4.95 -4.70 -4.92
N GLY A 194 -4.96 -4.97 -3.60
CA GLY A 194 -6.20 -4.98 -2.81
C GLY A 194 -6.52 -3.60 -2.24
N ARG A 195 -7.71 -3.04 -2.50
CA ARG A 195 -8.25 -1.88 -1.76
C ARG A 195 -9.05 -2.31 -0.53
N GLN A 196 -8.65 -1.81 0.64
CA GLN A 196 -9.57 -1.40 1.70
C GLN A 196 -10.10 0.01 1.37
N ALA A 197 -11.40 0.22 1.59
CA ALA A 197 -12.03 1.53 1.42
C ALA A 197 -11.36 2.55 2.35
N GLY A 198 -10.76 3.60 1.78
CA GLY A 198 -10.26 4.76 2.52
C GLY A 198 -8.74 4.92 2.65
N GLN A 199 -7.90 4.07 2.04
CA GLN A 199 -6.45 4.25 2.07
C GLN A 199 -5.86 4.46 0.66
N GLN A 200 -4.89 5.37 0.58
CA GLN A 200 -4.15 5.68 -0.64
C GLN A 200 -3.34 4.45 -1.06
N VAL A 201 -3.72 3.86 -2.20
CA VAL A 201 -2.95 2.79 -2.82
C VAL A 201 -1.84 3.42 -3.65
N PHE A 202 -0.59 3.11 -3.31
CA PHE A 202 0.56 3.34 -4.17
C PHE A 202 0.67 2.16 -5.14
N GLY A 203 0.38 2.39 -6.42
CA GLY A 203 0.56 1.41 -7.47
C GLY A 203 1.76 1.77 -8.35
N VAL A 204 2.66 0.81 -8.55
CA VAL A 204 3.78 0.85 -9.50
C VAL A 204 3.63 -0.33 -10.44
N VAL A 205 3.80 -0.11 -11.74
CA VAL A 205 4.17 -1.16 -12.71
C VAL A 205 5.22 -0.57 -13.63
N GLU A 206 6.35 -1.27 -13.74
CA GLU A 206 7.44 -1.01 -14.69
C GLU A 206 7.51 -2.20 -15.66
N LEU A 207 7.82 -1.96 -16.94
CA LEU A 207 8.28 -3.00 -17.85
C LEU A 207 9.43 -2.47 -18.72
N GLY A 208 10.59 -3.17 -18.67
CA GLY A 208 11.51 -3.27 -19.82
C GLY A 208 13.02 -3.30 -19.56
N TRP A 209 13.60 -4.39 -19.02
CA TRP A 209 14.75 -5.21 -19.53
C TRP A 209 15.14 -6.29 -18.46
N PRO A 210 15.97 -7.31 -18.78
CA PRO A 210 15.73 -8.73 -18.58
C PRO A 210 16.15 -9.27 -17.21
N ALA A 211 15.26 -10.06 -16.61
CA ALA A 211 15.58 -11.17 -15.70
C ALA A 211 16.90 -11.10 -14.90
N ALA A 212 16.92 -10.27 -13.86
CA ALA A 212 17.58 -10.62 -12.60
C ALA A 212 16.57 -10.33 -11.49
N GLY A 213 16.04 -11.40 -10.88
CA GLY A 213 14.94 -11.34 -9.94
C GLY A 213 15.22 -10.41 -8.77
N LEU A 214 14.34 -9.43 -8.56
CA LEU A 214 14.29 -8.60 -7.37
C LEU A 214 13.04 -8.98 -6.58
N ASP A 215 13.25 -9.89 -5.64
CA ASP A 215 12.34 -10.20 -4.55
C ASP A 215 12.41 -9.06 -3.53
N VAL A 216 11.30 -8.35 -3.33
CA VAL A 216 11.19 -7.26 -2.35
C VAL A 216 10.81 -7.75 -0.94
N SER A 217 10.86 -9.06 -0.68
CA SER A 217 10.75 -9.63 0.67
C SER A 217 12.11 -9.71 1.37
N GLY A 218 12.62 -8.54 1.78
CA GLY A 218 13.83 -8.47 2.61
C GLY A 218 13.56 -8.78 4.08
N SER A 219 13.62 -10.05 4.47
CA SER A 219 13.93 -10.47 5.86
C SER A 219 14.67 -11.81 5.87
N ILE A 220 16.00 -11.70 5.83
CA ILE A 220 16.99 -12.54 6.54
C ILE A 220 16.79 -14.07 6.46
N ALA A 221 17.55 -14.72 5.57
CA ALA A 221 18.37 -15.88 5.93
C ALA A 221 19.59 -15.94 5.01
N ARG A 222 20.79 -15.89 5.58
CA ARG A 222 22.07 -16.10 4.87
C ARG A 222 22.37 -17.60 4.81
N ALA A 223 23.08 -17.96 3.74
CA ALA A 223 23.43 -19.27 3.20
C ALA A 223 24.25 -20.20 4.10
N GLU A 224 24.07 -21.52 3.84
CA GLU A 224 25.04 -22.64 3.66
C GLU A 224 24.23 -23.96 3.84
N GLU A 225 24.24 -25.02 3.03
CA GLU A 225 25.26 -25.74 2.25
C GLU A 225 24.66 -26.46 1.01
N VAL A 226 25.38 -26.36 -0.11
CA VAL A 226 25.74 -27.36 -1.15
C VAL A 226 25.04 -28.74 -1.17
N LEU A 227 24.38 -29.10 -2.29
CA LEU A 227 24.79 -30.19 -3.23
C LEU A 227 23.68 -30.63 -4.23
N ASP A 228 24.10 -30.59 -5.51
CA ASP A 228 23.79 -31.48 -6.66
C ASP A 228 22.62 -31.14 -7.64
N PRO A 229 22.92 -30.88 -8.93
CA PRO A 229 21.96 -30.49 -9.95
C PRO A 229 21.63 -31.68 -10.86
N CYS A 230 20.65 -32.53 -10.50
CA CYS A 230 20.03 -33.44 -11.45
C CYS A 230 18.85 -34.17 -10.82
N ARG A 231 17.61 -33.72 -11.08
CA ARG A 231 16.38 -34.56 -11.14
C ARG A 231 15.22 -33.69 -11.64
N HIS A 232 15.28 -33.39 -12.93
CA HIS A 232 14.11 -33.01 -13.71
C HIS A 232 13.28 -34.27 -14.03
N CYS A 233 11.98 -34.08 -14.23
CA CYS A 233 10.99 -35.01 -14.80
C CYS A 233 10.30 -36.02 -13.88
N ARG A 234 8.95 -35.95 -13.94
CA ARG A 234 7.86 -36.85 -13.50
C ARG A 234 7.07 -36.17 -12.37
N TRP A 235 5.94 -35.51 -12.62
CA TRP A 235 4.70 -36.10 -13.14
C TRP A 235 3.73 -34.99 -13.61
N TRP A 236 3.63 -34.78 -14.93
CA TRP A 236 2.32 -34.62 -15.57
C TRP A 236 2.32 -35.55 -16.77
N GLY A 237 1.26 -36.35 -16.84
CA GLY A 237 1.17 -37.51 -17.72
C GLY A 237 1.07 -37.14 -19.19
N SER A 238 1.61 -38.08 -19.96
CA SER A 238 1.24 -38.49 -21.32
C SER A 238 1.62 -37.59 -22.51
N THR A 239 2.70 -38.05 -23.15
CA THR A 239 2.82 -38.40 -24.58
C THR A 239 2.74 -37.27 -25.61
N SER A 240 3.91 -36.72 -25.97
CA SER A 240 4.64 -37.10 -27.19
C SER A 240 5.68 -36.03 -27.54
N CYS A 241 6.96 -36.42 -27.66
CA CYS A 241 7.77 -36.06 -28.83
C CYS A 241 9.12 -36.81 -28.77
N SER A 242 9.45 -37.48 -29.86
CA SER A 242 10.70 -38.17 -30.10
C SER A 242 11.58 -37.35 -31.05
N ARG A 243 12.86 -37.24 -30.67
CA ARG A 243 14.05 -36.76 -31.39
C ARG A 243 14.15 -35.26 -31.69
#